data_AF-A0A5D4TDS6-F1
#
_entry.id   AF-A0A5D4TDS6-F1
#
_cell.length_a   1.000
_cell.length_b   1.000
_cell.length_c   1.000
_cell.angle_alpha   90.00
_cell.angle_beta   90.00
_cell.angle_gamma   90.00
#
_symmetry.space_group_name_H-M   'P 1'
#
loop_
_entity.id
_entity.type
_entity.pdbx_description
1 polymer ?
#
loop_
_entity_poly.entity_id
_entity_poly.type
_entity_poly.pdbx_seq_one_letter_code
_entity_poly.pdbx_strand_id
1 'polypeptide(L)'
;MVGVLFSGCSNTDVYQEKVTALEEEIAEVYSQLEEKEMDIETLSQQSAEEKSVEFIMIPKDQVPRLWGDADAQLWDYLIDDSLAKENGWEKGVTNWREWDGEYDLALGSANQSWESPGVLMNAWMLDVGSSNGLGMDVWEINTRIGFSDENIAEGYIMSYGMRDDSIAGSDIKLTMLKENDFWYVEKAEVRYRCSRGVSEEEDLCL
;
A
#
# COMPACT_ATOMS: atom_id res chain seq x y z
N MET A 1 -34.28 57.11 -58.32
CA MET A 1 -33.99 55.72 -58.70
C MET A 1 -32.54 55.46 -58.33
N VAL A 2 -32.27 54.34 -57.66
CA VAL A 2 -30.93 53.78 -57.36
C VAL A 2 -30.12 54.59 -56.32
N GLY A 3 -29.54 54.02 -55.27
CA GLY A 3 -29.43 52.64 -54.84
C GLY A 3 -28.50 52.61 -53.63
N VAL A 4 -28.88 51.83 -52.63
CA VAL A 4 -28.14 51.49 -51.40
C VAL A 4 -26.79 50.88 -51.74
N LEU A 5 -25.72 51.24 -51.02
CA LEU A 5 -24.68 50.25 -50.65
C LEU A 5 -24.18 50.52 -49.22
N PHE A 6 -24.43 49.53 -48.37
CA PHE A 6 -24.01 49.43 -46.98
C PHE A 6 -22.49 49.31 -46.87
N SER A 7 -21.88 50.11 -46.00
CA SER A 7 -20.52 49.91 -45.51
C SER A 7 -20.51 48.75 -44.49
N GLY A 8 -20.31 47.53 -44.99
CA GLY A 8 -20.04 46.35 -44.16
C GLY A 8 -18.56 45.98 -44.26
N CYS A 9 -17.70 46.61 -43.46
CA CYS A 9 -16.33 46.17 -43.21
C CYS A 9 -16.17 45.95 -41.71
N SER A 10 -15.29 45.02 -41.32
CA SER A 10 -14.87 44.73 -39.94
C SER A 10 -15.68 43.65 -39.21
N ASN A 11 -15.54 42.40 -39.68
CA ASN A 11 -15.60 41.24 -38.80
C ASN A 11 -14.73 40.11 -39.35
N THR A 12 -14.70 39.93 -40.67
CA THR A 12 -13.95 38.87 -41.35
C THR A 12 -12.43 38.93 -41.09
N ASP A 13 -11.83 40.13 -41.10
CA ASP A 13 -10.39 40.31 -40.89
C ASP A 13 -9.97 39.97 -39.44
N VAL A 14 -10.81 40.31 -38.45
CA VAL A 14 -10.59 39.99 -37.02
C VAL A 14 -10.74 38.49 -36.76
N TYR A 15 -11.64 37.82 -37.48
CA TYR A 15 -11.77 36.36 -37.40
C TYR A 15 -10.61 35.66 -38.08
N GLN A 16 -10.10 36.18 -39.21
CA GLN A 16 -8.90 35.61 -39.86
C GLN A 16 -7.66 35.73 -38.99
N GLU A 17 -7.42 36.88 -38.36
CA GLU A 17 -6.28 37.08 -37.46
C GLU A 17 -6.33 36.12 -36.26
N LYS A 18 -7.52 35.90 -35.68
CA LYS A 18 -7.71 34.92 -34.59
C LYS A 18 -7.51 33.48 -35.03
N VAL A 19 -7.94 33.13 -36.26
CA VAL A 19 -7.76 31.78 -36.80
C VAL A 19 -6.26 31.52 -37.02
N THR A 20 -5.52 32.46 -37.60
CA THR A 20 -4.08 32.31 -37.81
C THR A 20 -3.31 32.21 -36.49
N ALA A 21 -3.67 33.01 -35.48
CA ALA A 21 -3.05 32.91 -34.15
C ALA A 21 -3.30 31.55 -33.48
N LEU A 22 -4.51 31.00 -33.61
CA LEU A 22 -4.84 29.67 -33.08
C LEU A 22 -4.15 28.55 -33.86
N GLU A 23 -3.98 28.70 -35.18
CA GLU A 23 -3.23 27.75 -36.00
C GLU A 23 -1.74 27.71 -35.61
N GLU A 24 -1.15 28.86 -35.27
CA GLU A 24 0.22 28.95 -34.75
C GLU A 24 0.35 28.30 -33.35
N GLU A 25 -0.59 28.56 -32.44
CA GLU A 25 -0.61 27.96 -31.10
C GLU A 25 -0.77 26.43 -31.17
N ILE A 26 -1.64 25.95 -32.07
CA ILE A 26 -1.80 24.52 -32.34
C ILE A 26 -0.49 23.92 -32.85
N ALA A 27 0.19 24.57 -33.81
CA ALA A 27 1.45 24.08 -34.36
C ALA A 27 2.56 24.02 -33.30
N GLU A 28 2.63 25.01 -32.41
CA GLU A 28 3.58 25.03 -31.29
C GLU A 28 3.29 23.89 -30.30
N VAL A 29 2.03 23.68 -29.93
CA VAL A 29 1.65 22.59 -29.02
C VAL A 29 1.95 21.22 -29.63
N TYR A 30 1.71 21.01 -30.92
CA TYR A 30 2.08 19.76 -31.60
C TYR A 30 3.58 19.52 -31.61
N SER A 31 4.39 20.56 -31.84
CA SER A 31 5.85 20.45 -31.79
C SER A 31 6.34 20.09 -30.38
N GLN A 32 5.75 20.70 -29.33
CA GLN A 32 6.08 20.37 -27.95
C GLN A 32 5.64 18.94 -27.59
N LEU A 33 4.51 18.48 -28.12
CA LEU A 33 4.02 17.12 -27.89
C LEU A 33 4.96 16.08 -28.53
N GLU A 34 5.39 16.30 -29.76
CA GLU A 34 6.32 15.41 -30.48
C GLU A 34 7.69 15.35 -29.78
N GLU A 35 8.21 16.49 -29.29
CA GLU A 35 9.42 16.53 -28.47
C GLU A 35 9.26 15.72 -27.17
N LYS A 36 8.11 15.86 -26.48
CA LYS A 36 7.83 15.10 -25.26
C LYS A 36 7.60 13.62 -25.50
N GLU A 37 6.98 13.23 -26.62
CA GLU A 37 6.82 11.84 -27.01
C GLU A 37 8.18 11.19 -27.30
N MET A 38 9.07 11.90 -28.02
CA MET A 38 10.45 11.44 -28.23
C MET A 38 11.26 11.36 -26.92
N ASP A 39 11.12 12.33 -26.02
CA ASP A 39 11.75 12.28 -24.69
C ASP A 39 11.26 11.05 -23.91
N ILE A 40 9.96 10.77 -23.93
CA ILE A 40 9.35 9.61 -23.26
C ILE A 40 9.85 8.30 -23.90
N GLU A 41 9.94 8.23 -25.23
CA GLU A 41 10.40 7.04 -25.93
C GLU A 41 11.89 6.79 -25.66
N THR A 42 12.70 7.85 -25.61
CA THR A 42 14.13 7.78 -25.26
C THR A 42 14.33 7.34 -23.81
N LEU A 43 13.56 7.90 -22.87
CA LEU A 43 13.57 7.48 -21.46
C LEU A 43 13.07 6.05 -21.27
N SER A 44 12.07 5.63 -22.05
CA SER A 44 11.56 4.26 -22.04
C SER A 44 12.58 3.26 -22.59
N GLN A 45 13.33 3.62 -23.64
CA GLN A 45 14.38 2.79 -24.21
C GLN A 45 15.60 2.72 -23.28
N GLN A 46 16.01 3.83 -22.66
CA GLN A 46 17.05 3.84 -21.61
C GLN A 46 16.64 3.00 -20.40
N SER A 47 15.37 3.08 -19.97
CA SER A 47 14.82 2.22 -18.91
C SER A 47 14.77 0.74 -19.28
N ALA A 48 14.70 0.39 -20.57
CA ALA A 48 14.65 -0.98 -21.05
C ALA A 48 16.03 -1.61 -21.25
N GLU A 49 17.05 -0.81 -21.63
CA GLU A 49 18.42 -1.29 -21.83
C GLU A 49 19.24 -1.39 -20.52
N GLU A 50 18.89 -0.67 -19.45
CA GLU A 50 19.62 -0.73 -18.16
C GLU A 50 19.10 -1.77 -17.15
N LYS A 51 17.93 -2.37 -17.35
CA LYS A 51 17.43 -3.42 -16.44
C LYS A 51 17.72 -4.81 -17.01
N SER A 52 18.99 -5.22 -16.97
CA SER A 52 19.19 -6.62 -16.57
C SER A 52 18.45 -6.76 -15.25
N VAL A 53 17.41 -7.57 -15.19
CA VAL A 53 16.63 -7.76 -13.96
C VAL A 53 17.54 -8.47 -12.98
N GLU A 54 18.43 -7.71 -12.34
CA GLU A 54 19.15 -8.12 -11.16
C GLU A 54 18.06 -8.26 -10.10
N PHE A 55 17.69 -9.51 -9.85
CA PHE A 55 16.90 -9.83 -8.68
C PHE A 55 17.62 -9.26 -7.47
N ILE A 56 16.88 -8.59 -6.59
CA ILE A 56 17.42 -8.21 -5.28
C ILE A 56 17.70 -9.52 -4.53
N MET A 57 18.96 -9.94 -4.55
CA MET A 57 19.42 -11.13 -3.85
C MET A 57 19.81 -10.74 -2.43
N ILE A 58 18.88 -10.89 -1.49
CA ILE A 58 19.17 -10.70 -0.08
C ILE A 58 19.92 -11.95 0.42
N PRO A 59 21.14 -11.81 1.00
CA PRO A 59 21.85 -12.94 1.59
C PRO A 59 21.01 -13.64 2.65
N LYS A 60 20.98 -14.98 2.66
CA LYS A 60 20.11 -15.78 3.55
C LYS A 60 20.30 -15.48 5.06
N ASP A 61 21.48 -15.01 5.43
CA ASP A 61 21.86 -14.58 6.77
C ASP A 61 21.40 -13.16 7.12
N GLN A 62 21.09 -12.35 6.11
CA GLN A 62 20.53 -10.99 6.24
C GLN A 62 19.01 -10.95 6.03
N VAL A 63 18.45 -11.91 5.29
CA VAL A 63 17.00 -12.13 5.29
C VAL A 63 16.64 -12.49 6.74
N PRO A 64 15.71 -11.76 7.38
CA PRO A 64 15.18 -12.18 8.67
C PRO A 64 14.79 -13.64 8.51
N ARG A 65 15.17 -14.51 9.45
CA ARG A 65 14.54 -15.83 9.43
C ARG A 65 13.07 -15.53 9.73
N LEU A 66 12.25 -15.39 8.70
CA LEU A 66 10.79 -15.19 8.83
C LEU A 66 10.16 -16.34 9.64
N TRP A 67 10.91 -17.43 9.79
CA TRP A 67 10.66 -18.59 10.64
C TRP A 67 10.99 -18.38 12.13
N GLY A 68 11.96 -17.53 12.46
CA GLY A 68 12.39 -17.20 13.83
C GLY A 68 11.81 -15.89 14.35
N ASP A 69 11.28 -15.05 13.46
CA ASP A 69 10.52 -13.86 13.79
C ASP A 69 9.24 -13.84 12.92
N ALA A 70 8.15 -14.32 13.51
CA ALA A 70 6.88 -14.44 12.82
C ALA A 70 6.25 -13.08 12.48
N ASP A 71 6.66 -12.02 13.19
CA ASP A 71 6.12 -10.67 13.07
C ASP A 71 6.98 -9.73 12.20
N ALA A 72 8.12 -10.20 11.69
CA ALA A 72 9.00 -9.43 10.81
C ALA A 72 8.36 -9.07 9.46
N GLN A 73 8.28 -7.78 9.11
CA GLN A 73 7.79 -7.36 7.79
C GLN A 73 8.94 -7.24 6.79
N LEU A 74 8.80 -7.84 5.61
CA LEU A 74 9.88 -7.84 4.60
C LEU A 74 10.23 -6.41 4.15
N TRP A 75 9.22 -5.56 4.03
CA TRP A 75 9.37 -4.18 3.58
C TRP A 75 10.22 -3.32 4.51
N ASP A 76 10.31 -3.64 5.79
CA ASP A 76 11.18 -2.91 6.73
C ASP A 76 12.67 -3.05 6.37
N TYR A 77 13.02 -4.08 5.59
CA TYR A 77 14.40 -4.36 5.15
C TYR A 77 14.68 -3.91 3.72
N LEU A 78 13.64 -3.78 2.90
CA LEU A 78 13.76 -3.54 1.46
C LEU A 78 13.44 -2.11 1.05
N ILE A 79 12.65 -1.39 1.84
CA ILE A 79 12.26 -0.04 1.48
C ILE A 79 13.44 0.92 1.62
N ASP A 80 13.62 1.78 0.62
CA ASP A 80 14.49 2.94 0.71
C ASP A 80 13.82 4.00 1.60
N ASP A 81 14.44 4.28 2.74
CA ASP A 81 13.98 5.28 3.71
C ASP A 81 14.86 6.54 3.74
N SER A 82 15.75 6.71 2.76
CA SER A 82 16.69 7.84 2.67
C SER A 82 15.98 9.19 2.75
N LEU A 83 14.90 9.37 1.97
CA LEU A 83 14.11 10.61 1.96
C LEU A 83 13.48 10.89 3.33
N ALA A 84 12.99 9.87 4.04
CA ALA A 84 12.43 10.05 5.39
C ALA A 84 13.51 10.52 6.37
N LYS A 85 14.69 9.86 6.33
CA LYS A 85 15.86 10.23 7.15
C LYS A 85 16.36 11.64 6.88
N GLU A 86 16.38 12.08 5.62
CA GLU A 86 16.73 13.45 5.24
C GLU A 86 15.78 14.49 5.84
N ASN A 87 14.51 14.13 6.03
CA ASN A 87 13.50 14.96 6.68
C ASN A 87 13.48 14.80 8.21
N GLY A 88 14.39 14.02 8.79
CA GLY A 88 14.46 13.77 10.24
C GLY A 88 13.38 12.83 10.75
N TRP A 89 12.73 12.06 9.87
CA TRP A 89 11.76 11.04 10.24
C TRP A 89 12.45 9.70 10.46
N GLU A 90 12.10 9.05 11.55
CA GLU A 90 12.59 7.72 11.90
C GLU A 90 11.39 6.79 11.96
N LYS A 91 11.45 5.65 11.27
CA LYS A 91 10.37 4.67 11.32
C LYS A 91 10.31 4.02 12.70
N GLY A 92 9.13 3.52 13.05
CA GLY A 92 8.99 2.73 14.26
C GLY A 92 7.73 1.87 14.23
N VAL A 93 7.49 1.19 15.34
CA VAL A 93 6.35 0.30 15.51
C VAL A 93 5.74 0.60 16.87
N THR A 94 4.42 0.71 16.95
CA THR A 94 3.74 0.92 18.24
C THR A 94 3.78 -0.34 19.10
N ASN A 95 3.49 -0.19 20.39
CA ASN A 95 3.23 -1.33 21.26
C ASN A 95 2.03 -2.16 20.78
N TRP A 96 2.06 -3.45 21.13
CA TRP A 96 0.89 -4.31 21.01
C TRP A 96 -0.18 -3.84 21.99
N ARG A 97 -1.37 -3.61 21.48
CA ARG A 97 -2.57 -3.32 22.27
C ARG A 97 -3.66 -4.32 21.96
N GLU A 98 -4.60 -4.48 22.88
CA GLU A 98 -5.79 -5.29 22.63
C GLU A 98 -6.53 -4.73 21.40
N TRP A 99 -6.94 -5.63 20.51
CA TRP A 99 -7.72 -5.24 19.35
C TRP A 99 -9.13 -4.87 19.79
N ASP A 100 -9.59 -3.68 19.39
CA ASP A 100 -10.83 -3.05 19.85
C ASP A 100 -12.03 -3.29 18.92
N GLY A 101 -11.85 -4.10 17.87
CA GLY A 101 -12.93 -4.47 16.97
C GLY A 101 -13.81 -5.60 17.50
N GLU A 102 -14.88 -5.88 16.77
CA GLU A 102 -15.76 -7.01 17.02
C GLU A 102 -15.53 -8.10 15.96
N TYR A 103 -15.56 -9.35 16.39
CA TYR A 103 -15.54 -10.52 15.50
C TYR A 103 -16.62 -11.52 15.96
N ASP A 104 -17.03 -12.43 15.07
CA ASP A 104 -18.02 -13.46 15.37
C ASP A 104 -17.60 -14.27 16.59
N LEU A 105 -18.42 -14.24 17.65
CA LEU A 105 -18.22 -14.97 18.91
C LEU A 105 -17.91 -16.45 18.70
N ALA A 106 -18.40 -17.01 17.61
CA ALA A 106 -18.18 -18.39 17.28
C ALA A 106 -16.67 -18.70 17.06
N LEU A 107 -15.90 -17.76 16.50
CA LEU A 107 -14.45 -17.85 16.33
C LEU A 107 -13.69 -17.88 17.66
N GLY A 108 -14.30 -17.36 18.73
CA GLY A 108 -13.75 -17.35 20.09
C GLY A 108 -14.15 -18.56 20.94
N SER A 109 -14.69 -19.62 20.33
CA SER A 109 -15.17 -20.79 21.07
C SER A 109 -14.70 -22.12 20.48
N ALA A 110 -14.22 -23.03 21.34
CA ALA A 110 -13.75 -24.36 20.97
C ALA A 110 -14.84 -25.31 20.44
N ASN A 111 -16.08 -24.85 20.31
CA ASN A 111 -17.21 -25.66 19.83
C ASN A 111 -17.35 -25.63 18.29
N GLN A 112 -16.47 -24.92 17.59
CA GLN A 112 -16.45 -24.82 16.15
C GLN A 112 -15.45 -25.80 15.52
N SER A 113 -15.72 -26.23 14.29
CA SER A 113 -14.91 -27.24 13.59
C SER A 113 -13.64 -26.65 12.94
N TRP A 114 -12.88 -25.84 13.65
CA TRP A 114 -11.62 -25.29 13.16
C TRP A 114 -10.49 -26.30 13.34
N GLU A 115 -10.26 -27.12 12.31
CA GLU A 115 -9.29 -28.23 12.35
C GLU A 115 -7.82 -27.75 12.38
N SER A 116 -7.55 -26.49 12.05
CA SER A 116 -6.20 -25.91 12.09
C SER A 116 -6.23 -24.40 12.36
N PRO A 117 -5.16 -23.83 12.95
CA PRO A 117 -5.08 -22.40 13.19
C PRO A 117 -5.07 -21.58 11.88
N GLY A 118 -4.59 -22.17 10.78
CA GLY A 118 -4.62 -21.53 9.45
C GLY A 118 -6.02 -21.30 8.92
N VAL A 119 -6.91 -22.28 9.12
CA VAL A 119 -8.32 -22.13 8.72
C VAL A 119 -9.01 -21.11 9.62
N LEU A 120 -8.79 -21.18 10.94
CA LEU A 120 -9.35 -20.23 11.91
C LEU A 120 -8.91 -18.78 11.60
N MET A 121 -7.62 -18.54 11.39
CA MET A 121 -7.09 -17.21 11.09
C MET A 121 -7.67 -16.64 9.79
N ASN A 122 -7.83 -17.45 8.75
CA ASN A 122 -8.48 -17.00 7.51
C ASN A 122 -9.96 -16.68 7.72
N ALA A 123 -10.69 -17.48 8.50
CA ALA A 123 -12.08 -17.19 8.83
C ALA A 123 -12.22 -15.87 9.60
N TRP A 124 -11.34 -15.65 10.58
CA TRP A 124 -11.27 -14.39 11.33
C TRP A 124 -10.97 -13.20 10.42
N MET A 125 -9.97 -13.31 9.52
CA MET A 125 -9.63 -12.25 8.55
C MET A 125 -10.80 -11.88 7.63
N LEU A 126 -11.62 -12.85 7.25
CA LEU A 126 -12.80 -12.63 6.42
C LEU A 126 -13.91 -11.92 7.20
N ASP A 127 -14.14 -12.34 8.44
CA ASP A 127 -15.17 -11.79 9.32
C ASP A 127 -14.92 -10.31 9.64
N VAL A 128 -13.70 -9.97 10.03
CA VAL A 128 -13.34 -8.58 10.37
C VAL A 128 -13.02 -7.72 9.14
N GLY A 129 -13.06 -8.30 7.95
CA GLY A 129 -12.82 -7.60 6.69
C GLY A 129 -11.37 -7.12 6.49
N SER A 130 -10.39 -7.67 7.21
CA SER A 130 -8.96 -7.27 7.09
C SER A 130 -8.40 -7.43 5.68
N SER A 131 -9.00 -8.30 4.86
CA SER A 131 -8.60 -8.51 3.46
C SER A 131 -9.23 -7.52 2.47
N ASN A 132 -10.25 -6.76 2.86
CA ASN A 132 -11.02 -5.91 1.95
C ASN A 132 -10.20 -4.74 1.37
N GLY A 133 -9.16 -4.29 2.09
CA GLY A 133 -8.31 -3.18 1.65
C GLY A 133 -7.27 -3.57 0.60
N LEU A 134 -7.02 -4.87 0.37
CA LEU A 134 -5.95 -5.34 -0.51
C LEU A 134 -6.18 -4.91 -1.97
N GLY A 135 -5.20 -4.22 -2.55
CA GLY A 135 -5.27 -3.67 -3.89
C GLY A 135 -6.02 -2.33 -4.00
N MET A 136 -6.51 -1.80 -2.88
CA MET A 136 -7.13 -0.46 -2.80
C MET A 136 -6.27 0.47 -1.95
N ASP A 137 -6.33 0.27 -0.63
CA ASP A 137 -5.69 1.11 0.38
C ASP A 137 -4.56 0.37 1.10
N VAL A 138 -4.43 -0.95 0.85
CA VAL A 138 -3.35 -1.80 1.35
C VAL A 138 -2.66 -2.46 0.16
N TRP A 139 -1.34 -2.38 0.09
CA TRP A 139 -0.55 -2.98 -0.98
C TRP A 139 -0.39 -4.49 -0.80
N GLU A 140 -0.09 -4.92 0.42
CA GLU A 140 0.23 -6.32 0.72
C GLU A 140 -0.33 -6.74 2.07
N ILE A 141 -0.75 -8.01 2.15
CA ILE A 141 -1.07 -8.68 3.40
C ILE A 141 -0.27 -9.98 3.46
N ASN A 142 0.55 -10.12 4.49
CA ASN A 142 1.27 -11.36 4.80
C ASN A 142 0.63 -12.04 6.00
N THR A 143 0.45 -13.35 5.90
CA THR A 143 -0.05 -14.17 7.01
C THR A 143 0.97 -15.20 7.44
N ARG A 144 1.20 -15.37 8.73
CA ARG A 144 2.09 -16.40 9.27
C ARG A 144 1.50 -17.06 10.51
N ILE A 145 1.90 -18.29 10.76
CA ILE A 145 1.54 -19.02 11.97
C ILE A 145 2.81 -19.55 12.62
N GLY A 146 3.02 -19.17 13.88
CA GLY A 146 3.98 -19.77 14.78
C GLY A 146 3.27 -20.72 15.76
N PHE A 147 3.89 -21.85 16.06
CA PHE A 147 3.43 -22.74 17.14
C PHE A 147 4.37 -22.59 18.32
N SER A 148 3.83 -22.25 19.49
CA SER A 148 4.59 -22.31 20.75
C SER A 148 4.56 -23.72 21.35
N ASP A 149 3.46 -24.46 21.14
CA ASP A 149 3.33 -25.89 21.41
C ASP A 149 2.24 -26.54 20.52
N GLU A 150 1.83 -27.78 20.81
CA GLU A 150 0.83 -28.51 20.02
C GLU A 150 -0.61 -27.98 20.14
N ASN A 151 -0.90 -27.20 21.17
CA ASN A 151 -2.22 -26.67 21.51
C ASN A 151 -2.27 -25.14 21.53
N ILE A 152 -1.16 -24.45 21.28
CA ILE A 152 -1.06 -22.99 21.26
C ILE A 152 -0.36 -22.55 19.98
N ALA A 153 -1.02 -21.65 19.25
CA ALA A 153 -0.51 -21.05 18.03
C ALA A 153 -0.70 -19.54 18.06
N GLU A 154 0.24 -18.83 17.43
CA GLU A 154 0.17 -17.39 17.20
C GLU A 154 0.03 -17.15 15.70
N GLY A 155 -1.07 -16.51 15.30
CA GLY A 155 -1.33 -16.09 13.93
C GLY A 155 -0.98 -14.62 13.76
N TYR A 156 -0.24 -14.28 12.71
CA TYR A 156 0.15 -12.91 12.40
C TYR A 156 -0.45 -12.52 11.06
N ILE A 157 -1.15 -11.38 11.02
CA ILE A 157 -1.74 -10.78 9.82
C ILE A 157 -1.10 -9.40 9.69
N MET A 158 -0.14 -9.26 8.78
CA MET A 158 0.66 -8.05 8.62
C MET A 158 0.29 -7.37 7.31
N SER A 159 -0.29 -6.19 7.41
CA SER A 159 -0.61 -5.35 6.27
C SER A 159 0.47 -4.29 6.04
N TYR A 160 0.71 -3.96 4.78
CA TYR A 160 1.72 -2.97 4.39
C TYR A 160 1.26 -2.13 3.20
N GLY A 161 1.82 -0.92 3.10
CA GLY A 161 1.60 -0.01 1.98
C GLY A 161 0.26 0.69 2.09
N MET A 162 -0.05 1.18 3.29
CA MET A 162 -1.21 2.04 3.50
C MET A 162 -1.03 3.39 2.81
N ARG A 163 -2.12 3.97 2.29
CA ARG A 163 -2.13 5.33 1.69
C ARG A 163 -2.08 6.45 2.72
N ASP A 164 -1.48 6.18 3.88
CA ASP A 164 -1.37 7.07 5.01
C ASP A 164 0.10 7.47 5.18
N ASP A 165 0.34 8.75 5.45
CA ASP A 165 1.69 9.32 5.55
C ASP A 165 2.33 9.12 6.93
N SER A 166 1.52 8.78 7.94
CA SER A 166 1.93 8.43 9.30
C SER A 166 1.96 6.93 9.52
N ILE A 167 1.02 6.17 8.95
CA ILE A 167 0.90 4.71 9.10
C ILE A 167 1.36 4.00 7.82
N ALA A 168 2.45 3.25 7.91
CA ALA A 168 2.96 2.41 6.82
C ALA A 168 2.19 1.07 6.69
N GLY A 169 1.63 0.59 7.80
CA GLY A 169 0.94 -0.69 7.87
C GLY A 169 0.40 -0.99 9.27
N SER A 170 -0.32 -2.11 9.40
CA SER A 170 -0.79 -2.62 10.68
C SER A 170 -0.56 -4.11 10.79
N ASP A 171 -0.23 -4.57 11.99
CA ASP A 171 -0.12 -5.99 12.28
C ASP A 171 -1.20 -6.38 13.28
N ILE A 172 -1.84 -7.52 13.05
CA ILE A 172 -2.74 -8.17 13.99
C ILE A 172 -2.09 -9.48 14.42
N LYS A 173 -2.07 -9.74 15.72
CA LYS A 173 -1.63 -10.99 16.32
C LYS A 173 -2.82 -11.68 16.98
N LEU A 174 -3.08 -12.92 16.58
CA LEU A 174 -4.09 -13.78 17.17
C LEU A 174 -3.39 -14.83 18.03
N THR A 175 -3.72 -14.89 19.32
CA THR A 175 -3.41 -16.04 20.17
C THR A 175 -4.54 -17.04 20.02
N MET A 176 -4.21 -18.23 19.52
CA MET A 176 -5.16 -19.30 19.28
C MET A 176 -4.85 -20.49 20.19
N LEU A 177 -5.90 -21.07 20.76
CA LEU A 177 -5.81 -22.22 21.65
C LEU A 177 -6.57 -23.41 21.04
N LYS A 178 -6.11 -24.61 21.36
CA LYS A 178 -6.74 -25.87 20.96
C LYS A 178 -7.42 -26.55 22.13
N GLU A 179 -8.70 -26.87 21.99
CA GLU A 179 -9.47 -27.65 22.96
C GLU A 179 -10.39 -28.64 22.22
N ASN A 180 -10.48 -29.90 22.69
CA ASN A 180 -11.27 -30.96 22.07
C ASN A 180 -11.02 -31.15 20.56
N ASP A 181 -9.75 -31.03 20.15
CA ASP A 181 -9.30 -31.08 18.76
C ASP A 181 -9.65 -29.87 17.86
N PHE A 182 -10.23 -28.81 18.43
CA PHE A 182 -10.63 -27.61 17.71
C PHE A 182 -9.90 -26.37 18.18
N TRP A 183 -9.54 -25.50 17.23
CA TRP A 183 -8.89 -24.23 17.50
C TRP A 183 -9.91 -23.11 17.74
N TYR A 184 -9.59 -22.14 18.59
CA TYR A 184 -10.36 -20.91 18.76
C TYR A 184 -9.43 -19.72 19.06
N VAL A 185 -9.93 -18.49 18.82
CA VAL A 185 -9.21 -17.26 19.13
C VAL A 185 -9.43 -16.92 20.60
N GLU A 186 -8.35 -16.93 21.39
CA GLU A 186 -8.37 -16.50 22.79
C GLU A 186 -8.18 -14.98 22.88
N LYS A 187 -7.26 -14.44 22.07
CA LYS A 187 -6.87 -13.03 22.14
C LYS A 187 -6.54 -12.50 20.75
N ALA A 188 -6.93 -11.26 20.49
CA ALA A 188 -6.49 -10.49 19.33
C ALA A 188 -5.78 -9.21 19.82
N GLU A 189 -4.62 -8.93 19.23
CA GLU A 189 -3.83 -7.73 19.50
C GLU A 189 -3.50 -7.04 18.18
N VAL A 190 -3.30 -5.72 18.23
CA VAL A 190 -2.93 -4.89 17.08
C VAL A 190 -1.73 -4.01 17.41
N ARG A 191 -0.90 -3.73 16.41
CA ARG A 191 0.09 -2.66 16.43
C ARG A 191 0.17 -2.01 15.06
N TYR A 192 0.76 -0.82 14.99
CA TYR A 192 0.95 -0.08 13.75
C TYR A 192 2.42 0.11 13.44
N ARG A 193 2.75 0.06 12.15
CA ARG A 193 4.06 0.40 11.62
C ARG A 193 4.00 1.85 11.17
N CYS A 194 4.87 2.69 11.71
CA CYS A 194 4.82 4.13 11.54
C CYS A 194 5.90 4.61 10.57
N SER A 195 5.51 5.44 9.61
CA SER A 195 6.39 6.01 8.58
C SER A 195 7.27 7.14 9.11
N ARG A 196 6.75 7.94 10.06
CA ARG A 196 7.39 9.16 10.55
C ARG A 196 7.94 9.09 11.97
N GLY A 197 7.60 8.02 12.68
CA GLY A 197 7.99 7.79 14.05
C GLY A 197 6.81 7.44 14.93
N VAL A 198 7.14 7.18 16.18
CA VAL A 198 6.19 6.83 17.22
C VAL A 198 6.27 7.88 18.31
N SER A 199 5.14 8.18 18.95
CA SER A 199 5.09 9.01 20.14
C SER A 199 6.02 8.49 21.24
N GLU A 200 6.39 9.34 22.20
CA GLU A 200 7.22 8.95 23.35
C GLU A 200 6.62 7.78 24.17
N GLU A 201 5.29 7.67 24.20
CA GLU A 201 4.56 6.58 24.87
C GLU A 201 4.43 5.32 24.00
N GLU A 202 4.97 5.35 22.78
CA GLU A 202 4.96 4.24 21.80
C GLU A 202 3.56 3.74 21.38
N ASP A 203 2.51 4.51 21.62
CA ASP A 203 1.12 4.09 21.36
C ASP A 203 0.52 4.67 20.07
N LEU A 204 1.17 5.68 19.47
CA LEU A 204 0.65 6.42 18.30
C LEU A 204 1.73 6.66 17.25
N CYS A 205 1.36 6.57 15.97
CA CYS A 205 2.20 7.05 14.87
C CYS A 205 2.16 8.58 14.76
N LEU A 206 3.30 9.18 14.41
CA LEU A 206 3.48 10.63 14.24
C LEU A 206 3.22 11.12 12.81
#